data_AF-A0A7W1CU69-F1
#
_entry.id   AF-A0A7W1CU69-F1
#
_cell.length_a   1.000
_cell.length_b   1.000
_cell.length_c   1.000
_cell.angle_alpha   90.00
_cell.angle_beta   90.00
_cell.angle_gamma   90.00
#
_symmetry.space_group_name_H-M   'P 1'
#
loop_
_entity.id
_entity.type
_entity.pdbx_description
1 polymer ?
#
loop_
_entity_poly.entity_id
_entity_poly.type
_entity_poly.pdbx_seq_one_letter_code
_entity_poly.pdbx_strand_id
1 'polypeptide(L)'
;MLREKEGGLSRRLVPFKMKGKGPPPRPHYKVFREGAEAGELTSGTLSPSLNYGIGMAYLTTPTPKPGEEIEIEIRGQKFPALIEKKPLYKKP
;
A
#
# COMPACT_ATOMS: atom_id res chain seq x y z
N MET A 1 -26.78 -10.76 -1.33
CA MET A 1 -25.47 -10.16 -1.67
C MET A 1 -24.45 -10.63 -0.61
N LEU A 2 -23.98 -11.89 -0.69
CA LEU A 2 -23.13 -12.52 0.33
C LEU A 2 -22.30 -13.65 -0.30
N ARG A 3 -21.48 -13.32 -1.30
CA ARG A 3 -20.76 -14.34 -2.07
C ARG A 3 -19.32 -13.95 -2.39
N GLU A 4 -18.60 -13.50 -1.37
CA GLU A 4 -17.15 -13.28 -1.45
C GLU A 4 -16.49 -13.67 -0.12
N LYS A 5 -16.81 -14.88 0.36
CA LYS A 5 -15.98 -15.62 1.29
C LYS A 5 -15.57 -16.88 0.52
N GLU A 6 -14.33 -17.35 0.65
CA GLU A 6 -13.82 -18.66 0.18
C GLU A 6 -12.96 -18.71 -1.09
N GLY A 7 -12.64 -17.61 -1.77
CA GLY A 7 -11.48 -17.59 -2.66
C GLY A 7 -10.23 -17.33 -1.83
N GLY A 8 -9.36 -18.32 -1.59
CA GLY A 8 -8.08 -18.11 -0.90
C GLY A 8 -7.43 -16.82 -1.38
N LEU A 9 -7.35 -15.82 -0.51
CA LEU A 9 -6.99 -14.45 -0.87
C LEU A 9 -5.53 -14.43 -1.34
N SER A 10 -5.29 -14.74 -2.61
CA SER A 10 -3.96 -14.64 -3.24
C SER A 10 -3.43 -13.21 -3.15
N ARG A 11 -4.29 -12.25 -2.84
CA ARG A 11 -4.00 -10.83 -2.63
C ARG A 11 -4.61 -10.36 -1.31
N ARG A 12 -3.80 -9.75 -0.45
CA ARG A 12 -4.23 -9.17 0.83
C ARG A 12 -4.16 -7.65 0.77
N LEU A 13 -5.20 -6.99 1.24
CA LEU A 13 -5.22 -5.55 1.38
C LEU A 13 -4.37 -5.14 2.59
N VAL A 14 -3.30 -4.39 2.35
CA VAL A 14 -2.45 -3.86 3.41
C VAL A 14 -2.44 -2.33 3.40
N PRO A 15 -2.39 -1.68 4.58
CA PRO A 15 -2.12 -0.26 4.67
C PRO A 15 -0.63 0.01 4.39
N PHE A 16 -0.34 1.07 3.63
CA PHE A 16 1.02 1.57 3.47
C PHE A 16 1.04 3.08 3.62
N LYS A 17 2.21 3.61 3.98
CA LYS A 17 2.50 5.04 4.03
C LYS A 17 3.74 5.34 3.19
N MET A 18 3.68 6.36 2.35
CA MET A 18 4.85 6.83 1.59
C MET A 18 5.81 7.55 2.54
N LYS A 19 7.12 7.35 2.36
CA LYS A 19 8.14 8.05 3.16
C LYS A 19 8.42 9.48 2.67
N GLY A 20 8.02 9.81 1.44
CA GLY A 20 8.33 11.09 0.81
C GLY A 20 7.11 11.94 0.46
N LYS A 21 7.38 13.22 0.19
CA LYS A 21 6.47 14.11 -0.55
C LYS A 21 6.34 13.60 -1.98
N GLY A 22 5.44 12.65 -2.18
CA GLY A 22 5.17 12.04 -3.47
C GLY A 22 3.94 12.64 -4.14
N PRO A 23 3.80 12.48 -5.47
CA PRO A 23 2.52 12.66 -6.14
C PRO A 23 1.46 11.74 -5.51
N PRO A 24 0.18 12.13 -5.52
CA PRO A 24 -0.88 11.35 -4.92
C PRO A 24 -0.92 9.93 -5.52
N PRO A 25 -0.78 8.88 -4.69
CA PRO A 25 -0.86 7.51 -5.17
C PRO A 25 -2.27 7.28 -5.71
N ARG A 26 -2.38 6.97 -7.01
CA ARG A 26 -3.64 6.68 -7.68
C ARG A 26 -3.90 5.17 -7.69
N PRO A 27 -5.17 4.74 -7.81
CA PRO A 27 -5.49 3.36 -8.14
C PRO A 27 -4.72 2.90 -9.38
N HIS A 28 -4.37 1.61 -9.44
CA HIS A 28 -3.65 0.92 -10.52
C HIS A 28 -2.13 1.11 -10.62
N TYR A 29 -1.48 1.73 -9.63
CA TYR A 29 -0.01 1.72 -9.58
C TYR A 29 0.54 0.38 -9.08
N LYS A 30 1.68 -0.01 -9.65
CA LYS A 30 2.38 -1.23 -9.24
C LYS A 30 3.22 -0.96 -8.00
N VAL A 31 3.16 -1.92 -7.08
CA VAL A 31 4.00 -1.96 -5.89
C VAL A 31 5.08 -2.98 -6.15
N PHE A 32 6.31 -2.58 -5.89
CA PHE A 32 7.50 -3.39 -5.95
C PHE A 32 8.06 -3.57 -4.54
N ARG A 33 8.67 -4.73 -4.29
CA ARG A 33 9.36 -5.08 -3.05
C ARG A 33 10.62 -5.83 -3.45
N GLU A 34 11.79 -5.37 -3.00
CA GLU A 34 13.07 -6.02 -3.31
C GLU A 34 13.25 -6.31 -4.82
N GLY A 35 12.73 -5.42 -5.69
CA GLY A 35 12.76 -5.58 -7.14
C GLY A 35 11.71 -6.51 -7.75
N ALA A 36 10.88 -7.19 -6.94
CA ALA A 36 9.76 -8.00 -7.41
C ALA A 36 8.43 -7.25 -7.32
N GLU A 37 7.53 -7.45 -8.28
CA GLU A 37 6.17 -6.91 -8.20
C GLU A 37 5.43 -7.56 -7.01
N ALA A 38 5.17 -6.76 -5.97
CA ALA A 38 4.50 -7.19 -4.75
C ALA A 38 2.98 -7.07 -4.87
N GLY A 39 2.48 -6.25 -5.82
CA GLY A 39 1.06 -6.13 -6.12
C GLY A 39 0.67 -4.76 -6.68
N GLU A 40 -0.55 -4.33 -6.36
CA GLU A 40 -1.15 -3.12 -6.95
C GLU A 40 -1.84 -2.23 -5.91
N LEU A 41 -1.88 -0.95 -6.21
CA LEU A 41 -2.47 0.08 -5.38
C LEU A 41 -3.97 0.18 -5.67
N THR A 42 -4.81 0.04 -4.64
CA THR A 42 -6.28 0.09 -4.80
C THR A 42 -6.81 1.49 -4.59
N SER A 43 -6.36 2.15 -3.53
CA SER A 43 -6.81 3.47 -3.17
C SER A 43 -5.71 4.16 -2.39
N GLY A 44 -5.22 5.25 -2.93
CA GLY A 44 -4.24 6.10 -2.30
C GLY A 44 -4.81 7.49 -2.14
N THR A 45 -4.57 8.09 -0.99
CA THR A 45 -4.92 9.48 -0.73
C THR A 45 -3.71 10.19 -0.16
N LEU A 46 -3.55 11.47 -0.50
CA LEU A 46 -2.56 12.30 0.17
C LEU A 46 -3.19 12.80 1.47
N SER A 47 -2.61 12.44 2.62
CA SER A 47 -3.10 12.94 3.90
C SER A 47 -2.60 14.37 4.11
N PRO A 48 -3.48 15.40 4.09
CA PRO A 48 -3.05 16.78 4.30
C PRO A 48 -2.48 16.99 5.71
N SER A 49 -2.94 16.20 6.70
CA SER A 49 -2.50 16.28 8.09
C SER A 49 -1.10 15.70 8.34
N LEU A 50 -0.67 14.75 7.50
CA LEU A 50 0.57 14.00 7.70
C LEU A 50 1.64 14.35 6.65
N ASN A 51 1.27 15.10 5.61
CA ASN A 51 2.15 15.54 4.52
C ASN A 51 2.80 14.38 3.73
N TYR A 52 2.31 13.15 3.90
CA TYR A 52 2.70 11.98 3.14
C TYR A 52 1.49 11.25 2.55
N GLY A 53 1.71 10.53 1.45
CA GLY A 53 0.70 9.69 0.81
C GLY A 53 0.40 8.46 1.68
N ILE A 54 -0.86 8.21 2.00
CA ILE A 54 -1.30 7.00 2.68
C ILE A 54 -2.28 6.25 1.79
N GLY A 55 -2.31 4.93 1.89
CA GLY A 55 -3.20 4.17 1.03
C GLY A 55 -3.34 2.72 1.43
N MET A 56 -4.09 2.03 0.59
CA MET A 56 -4.30 0.61 0.62
C MET A 56 -3.77 0.01 -0.68
N ALA A 57 -3.03 -1.08 -0.55
CA ALA A 57 -2.53 -1.85 -1.68
C ALA A 57 -2.94 -3.32 -1.52
N TYR A 58 -3.33 -3.95 -2.61
CA TYR A 58 -3.43 -5.40 -2.70
C TYR A 58 -2.05 -5.96 -2.96
N LEU A 59 -1.52 -6.71 -1.99
CA LEU A 59 -0.24 -7.39 -2.15
C LEU A 59 -0.45 -8.88 -2.25
N THR A 60 0.22 -9.52 -3.20
CA THR A 60 0.16 -10.97 -3.37
C THR A 60 0.82 -11.66 -2.19
N THR A 61 0.29 -12.81 -1.76
CA THR A 61 0.95 -13.63 -0.74
C THR A 61 2.34 -14.04 -1.23
N PRO A 62 3.39 -13.93 -0.41
CA PRO A 62 3.39 -13.77 1.05
C PRO A 62 3.00 -12.36 1.53
N THR A 63 2.12 -12.31 2.55
CA THR A 63 1.74 -11.03 3.17
C THR A 63 3.01 -10.36 3.72
N PRO A 64 3.37 -9.15 3.26
CA PRO A 64 4.54 -8.48 3.77
C PRO A 64 4.36 -8.08 5.24
N LYS A 65 5.48 -8.06 5.95
CA LYS A 65 5.50 -7.74 7.37
C LYS A 65 5.30 -6.22 7.54
N PRO A 66 4.54 -5.78 8.56
CA PRO A 66 4.52 -4.38 8.94
C PRO A 66 5.94 -3.93 9.32
N GLY A 67 6.37 -2.79 8.79
CA GLY A 67 7.75 -2.31 8.86
C GLY A 67 8.56 -2.56 7.58
N GLU A 68 8.02 -3.31 6.61
CA GLU A 68 8.71 -3.47 5.32
C GLU A 68 8.67 -2.22 4.47
N GLU A 69 9.79 -1.97 3.79
CA GLU A 69 9.90 -0.97 2.74
C GLU A 69 9.50 -1.57 1.40
N ILE A 70 8.65 -0.83 0.69
CA ILE A 70 8.17 -1.13 -0.65
C ILE A 70 8.39 0.09 -1.54
N GLU A 71 8.41 -0.12 -2.84
CA GLU A 71 8.58 0.92 -3.84
C GLU A 71 7.31 0.99 -4.69
N ILE A 72 6.75 2.17 -4.84
CA ILE A 72 5.55 2.37 -5.66
C ILE A 72 5.99 3.07 -6.93
N GLU A 73 5.74 2.44 -8.08
CA GLU A 73 6.04 3.07 -9.37
C GLU A 73 4.90 3.99 -9.79
N ILE A 74 5.19 5.29 -9.80
CA ILE A 74 4.26 6.36 -10.21
C ILE A 74 4.88 7.06 -11.41
N ARG A 75 4.25 6.92 -12.59
CA ARG A 75 4.70 7.57 -13.84
C ARG A 75 6.19 7.35 -14.16
N GLY A 76 6.70 6.15 -13.88
CA GLY A 76 8.11 5.78 -14.11
C GLY A 76 9.09 6.24 -13.02
N GLN A 77 8.61 6.87 -11.95
CA GLN A 77 9.41 7.16 -10.75
C GLN A 77 9.03 6.18 -9.64
N LYS A 78 10.03 5.55 -9.02
CA LYS A 78 9.85 4.69 -7.86
C LYS A 78 9.88 5.53 -6.59
N PHE A 79 8.81 5.45 -5.82
CA PHE A 79 8.68 6.16 -4.55
C PHE A 79 8.75 5.17 -3.39
N PRO A 80 9.68 5.38 -2.43
CA PRO A 80 9.75 4.53 -1.24
C PRO A 80 8.53 4.75 -0.35
N ALA A 81 7.90 3.64 0.02
CA ALA A 81 6.79 3.54 0.93
C ALA A 81 7.06 2.43 1.96
N LEU A 82 6.32 2.45 3.05
CA LEU A 82 6.49 1.57 4.18
C LEU A 82 5.14 0.98 4.56
N ILE A 83 5.10 -0.33 4.71
CA ILE A 83 3.89 -1.06 5.09
C ILE A 83 3.70 -0.90 6.58
N GLU A 84 2.52 -0.44 7.00
CA GLU A 84 2.19 -0.28 8.41
C GLU A 84 0.99 -1.12 8.78
N LYS A 85 1.04 -1.75 9.96
CA LYS A 85 -0.14 -2.37 10.54
C LYS A 85 -0.91 -1.30 11.31
N LYS A 86 -2.23 -1.35 11.17
CA LYS A 86 -3.15 -0.64 12.06
C LYS A 86 -2.78 -0.87 13.55
N PRO A 87 -3.06 0.10 14.44
CA PRO A 87 -3.98 1.20 14.21
C PRO A 87 -3.28 2.47 13.71
N LEU A 88 -3.69 2.94 12.52
CA LEU A 88 -3.41 4.30 12.02
C LEU A 88 -3.97 5.41 12.94
N TYR A 89 -4.60 5.04 14.06
CA TYR A 89 -5.23 5.94 15.01
C TYR A 89 -5.32 5.26 16.40
N LYS A 90 -4.48 5.69 17.34
CA LYS A 90 -4.69 5.45 18.77
C LYS A 90 -5.35 6.73 19.30
N LYS A 91 -6.66 6.74 19.52
CA LYS A 91 -7.27 7.80 20.34
C LYS A 91 -6.72 7.62 21.76
N PRO A 92 -6.28 8.71 22.43
CA PRO A 92 -5.96 8.68 23.86
C PRO A 92 -7.19 8.33 24.70
#